data_AF-A0A2D0JR99-F1
#
_entry.id   AF-A0A2D0JR99-F1
#
_cell.length_a   1.000
_cell.length_b   1.000
_cell.length_c   1.000
_cell.angle_alpha   90.00
_cell.angle_beta   90.00
_cell.angle_gamma   90.00
#
_symmetry.space_group_name_H-M   'P 1'
#
loop_
_entity.id
_entity.type
_entity.pdbx_description
1 polymer ?
#
loop_
_entity_poly.entity_id
_entity_poly.type
_entity_poly.pdbx_seq_one_letter_code
_entity_poly.pdbx_strand_id
1 'polypeptide(L)'
;MSVYSPYRNNNTIVTFYEYRHGNLWQIRRNVLDNPPIAETLRIDQNNSAIFNLRQSEKHNEPLSADDIARLRFDARQIEKTSDALIAGDIKLLQGHWQYGRVTTCAGKQLFVEFEPHDQRWIEERQNNSSGPLTIAWLDSPAGKQLLLVANDDFCRWEPTEDKL
;
A
#
# COMPACT_ATOMS: atom_id res chain seq x y z
N MET A 1 1.10 -6.00 4.47
CA MET A 1 1.94 -5.02 3.74
C MET A 1 1.11 -3.77 3.49
N SER A 2 1.73 -2.58 3.46
CA SER A 2 1.07 -1.33 3.03
C SER A 2 1.97 -0.56 2.07
N VAL A 3 1.37 0.13 1.10
CA VAL A 3 2.05 1.03 0.17
C VAL A 3 1.38 2.39 0.19
N TYR A 4 2.18 3.44 0.31
CA TYR A 4 1.71 4.82 0.36
C TYR A 4 2.57 5.71 -0.53
N SER A 5 1.94 6.36 -1.50
CA SER A 5 2.58 7.34 -2.39
C SER A 5 1.86 8.69 -2.16
N PRO A 6 2.51 9.66 -1.50
CA PRO A 6 1.90 10.97 -1.24
C PRO A 6 1.59 11.71 -2.54
N TYR A 7 0.47 12.43 -2.60
CA TYR A 7 0.07 13.18 -3.81
C TYR A 7 1.09 14.27 -4.25
N ARG A 8 1.85 14.83 -3.31
CA ARG A 8 2.79 15.95 -3.59
C ARG A 8 4.27 15.56 -3.58
N ASN A 9 4.60 14.36 -3.10
CA ASN A 9 5.99 13.92 -2.96
C ASN A 9 6.15 12.60 -3.71
N ASN A 10 7.19 12.47 -4.54
CA ASN A 10 7.41 11.28 -5.36
C ASN A 10 7.88 10.03 -4.57
N ASN A 11 7.94 10.11 -3.24
CA ASN A 11 8.53 9.06 -2.42
C ASN A 11 7.47 8.03 -2.06
N THR A 12 7.45 6.92 -2.79
CA THR A 12 6.61 5.77 -2.45
C THR A 12 7.20 5.06 -1.23
N ILE A 13 6.38 4.81 -0.23
CA ILE A 13 6.77 4.14 1.00
C ILE A 13 6.12 2.77 1.02
N VAL A 14 6.94 1.73 1.14
CA VAL A 14 6.49 0.34 1.24
C VAL A 14 6.81 -0.16 2.64
N THR A 15 5.82 -0.68 3.35
CA THR A 15 6.01 -1.21 4.71
C THR A 15 5.48 -2.64 4.83
N PHE A 16 6.31 -3.52 5.36
CA PHE A 16 5.99 -4.89 5.73
C PHE A 16 5.85 -4.97 7.24
N TYR A 17 4.78 -5.62 7.68
CA TYR A 17 4.48 -5.89 9.08
C TYR A 17 4.43 -7.41 9.25
N GLU A 18 5.22 -7.92 10.18
CA GLU A 18 5.23 -9.34 10.51
C GLU A 18 4.63 -9.52 11.89
N TYR A 19 3.61 -10.37 11.97
CA TYR A 19 2.93 -10.72 13.22
C TYR A 19 3.24 -12.17 13.58
N ARG A 20 3.46 -12.45 14.87
CA ARG A 20 3.62 -13.81 15.42
C ARG A 20 2.67 -13.97 16.58
N HIS A 21 1.81 -14.99 16.53
CA HIS A 21 0.78 -15.23 17.55
C HIS A 21 -0.05 -13.97 17.85
N GLY A 22 -0.41 -13.21 16.82
CA GLY A 22 -1.19 -11.96 16.94
C GLY A 22 -0.41 -10.74 17.47
N ASN A 23 0.91 -10.85 17.69
CA ASN A 23 1.73 -9.73 18.17
C ASN A 23 2.68 -9.25 17.09
N LEU A 24 2.83 -7.93 16.97
CA LEU A 24 3.78 -7.31 16.04
C LEU A 24 5.22 -7.70 16.41
N TRP A 25 5.89 -8.38 15.49
CA TRP A 25 7.24 -8.90 15.66
C TRP A 25 8.29 -8.05 14.94
N GLN A 26 7.98 -7.60 13.72
CA GLN A 26 8.91 -6.84 12.90
C GLN A 26 8.19 -5.86 11.98
N ILE A 27 8.81 -4.70 11.79
CA ILE A 27 8.47 -3.73 10.75
C ILE A 27 9.69 -3.56 9.84
N ARG A 28 9.48 -3.70 8.53
CA ARG A 28 10.47 -3.33 7.49
C ARG A 28 9.86 -2.27 6.61
N ARG A 29 10.44 -1.08 6.57
CA ARG A 29 9.94 0.07 5.81
C ARG A 29 11.00 0.53 4.81
N ASN A 30 10.61 0.65 3.55
CA ASN A 30 11.46 1.16 2.47
C ASN A 30 10.84 2.44 1.92
N VAL A 31 11.54 3.54 2.05
CA VAL A 31 11.23 4.79 1.36
C VAL A 31 11.96 4.74 0.02
N LEU A 32 11.20 4.64 -1.06
CA LEU A 32 11.70 4.61 -2.44
C LEU A 32 12.04 6.05 -2.89
N ASP A 33 13.01 6.64 -2.19
CA ASP A 33 13.65 7.91 -2.52
C ASP A 33 14.91 7.64 -3.36
N ASN A 34 15.59 8.70 -3.82
CA ASN A 34 16.88 8.61 -4.48
C ASN A 34 17.94 9.43 -3.70
N PRO A 35 18.72 8.80 -2.81
CA PRO A 35 18.87 7.35 -2.58
C PRO A 35 17.80 6.76 -1.63
N PRO A 36 17.52 5.44 -1.72
CA PRO A 36 16.51 4.80 -0.89
C PRO A 36 16.92 4.73 0.58
N ILE A 37 15.92 4.77 1.47
CA ILE A 37 16.11 4.62 2.92
C ILE A 37 15.35 3.39 3.38
N ALA A 38 16.04 2.48 4.07
CA ALA A 38 15.45 1.29 4.67
C ALA A 38 15.46 1.39 6.20
N GLU A 39 14.34 1.07 6.83
CA GLU A 39 14.18 1.05 8.28
C GLU A 39 13.72 -0.34 8.71
N THR A 40 14.37 -0.90 9.73
CA THR A 40 13.98 -2.16 10.34
C THR A 40 13.79 -1.96 11.84
N LEU A 41 12.66 -2.40 12.37
CA LEU A 41 12.36 -2.45 13.79
C LEU A 41 11.94 -3.88 14.16
N ARG A 42 12.62 -4.51 15.12
CA ARG A 42 12.19 -5.78 15.73
C ARG A 42 11.74 -5.55 17.16
N ILE A 43 10.68 -6.25 17.52
CA ILE A 43 9.99 -6.10 18.79
C ILE A 43 9.92 -7.48 19.44
N ASP A 44 10.18 -7.54 20.75
CA ASP A 44 10.00 -8.77 21.51
C ASP A 44 8.56 -8.94 22.03
N GLN A 45 8.32 -10.05 22.73
CA GLN A 45 7.03 -10.34 23.34
C GLN A 45 6.58 -9.33 24.42
N ASN A 46 7.49 -8.53 24.97
CA ASN A 46 7.20 -7.51 25.97
C ASN A 46 6.95 -6.13 25.32
N ASN A 47 6.85 -6.08 23.99
CA ASN A 47 6.72 -4.85 23.22
C ASN A 47 7.95 -3.92 23.37
N SER A 48 9.13 -4.47 23.65
CA SER A 48 10.40 -3.75 23.70
C SER A 48 11.11 -3.83 22.34
N ALA A 49 11.70 -2.71 21.91
CA ALA A 49 12.49 -2.69 20.68
C ALA A 49 13.85 -3.37 20.93
N ILE A 50 14.07 -4.53 20.30
CA ILE A 50 15.29 -5.33 20.45
C ILE A 50 16.28 -5.14 19.30
N PHE A 51 15.81 -4.57 18.19
CA PHE A 51 16.65 -4.15 17.07
C PHE A 51 16.00 -2.97 16.38
N ASN A 52 16.77 -1.94 16.08
CA ASN A 52 16.32 -0.80 15.29
C ASN A 52 17.48 -0.30 14.42
N LEU A 53 17.21 -0.05 13.15
CA LEU A 53 18.21 0.38 12.19
C LEU A 53 17.54 1.17 11.07
N ARG A 54 18.07 2.35 10.79
CA ARG A 54 17.88 3.06 9.53
C ARG A 54 19.16 2.94 8.70
N GLN A 55 19.00 2.53 7.47
CA GLN A 55 20.08 2.40 6.48
C GLN A 55 19.82 3.40 5.36
N SER A 56 20.82 4.22 5.09
CA SER A 56 20.89 5.09 3.92
C SER A 56 22.13 4.74 3.11
N GLU A 57 22.29 5.32 1.91
CA GLU A 57 23.50 5.14 1.10
C GLU A 57 24.78 5.53 1.85
N LYS A 58 24.71 6.55 2.72
CA LYS A 58 25.89 7.16 3.35
C LYS A 58 26.23 6.60 4.72
N HIS A 59 25.23 6.15 5.47
CA HIS A 59 25.43 5.68 6.84
C HIS A 59 24.25 4.84 7.35
N ASN A 60 24.55 4.12 8.42
CA ASN A 60 23.58 3.39 9.23
C ASN A 60 23.45 4.11 10.58
N GLU A 61 22.22 4.26 11.06
CA GLU A 61 21.93 4.86 12.36
C GLU A 61 20.81 4.11 13.09
N PRO A 62 20.77 4.12 14.43
CA PRO A 62 19.60 3.65 15.16
C PRO A 62 18.38 4.54 14.89
N LEU A 63 17.18 3.97 15.04
CA LEU A 63 15.94 4.76 14.97
C LEU A 63 15.80 5.61 16.24
N SER A 64 15.32 6.85 16.08
CA SER A 64 14.98 7.69 17.22
C SER A 64 13.76 7.13 17.98
N ALA A 65 13.56 7.58 19.23
CA ALA A 65 12.38 7.20 20.01
C ALA A 65 11.07 7.59 19.30
N ASP A 66 11.05 8.75 18.65
CA ASP A 66 9.90 9.24 17.88
C ASP A 66 9.66 8.40 16.62
N ASP A 67 10.73 7.98 15.94
CA ASP A 67 10.61 7.07 14.79
C ASP A 67 10.00 5.72 15.21
N ILE A 68 10.46 5.15 16.32
CA ILE A 68 9.92 3.90 16.85
C ILE A 68 8.44 4.07 17.23
N ALA A 69 8.10 5.18 17.90
CA ALA A 69 6.72 5.47 18.29
C ALA A 69 5.80 5.63 17.07
N ARG A 70 6.26 6.35 16.04
CA ARG A 70 5.54 6.52 14.76
C ARG A 70 5.30 5.18 14.09
N LEU A 71 6.35 4.37 13.90
CA LEU A 71 6.21 3.06 13.22
C LEU A 71 5.22 2.14 13.95
N ARG A 72 5.23 2.13 15.29
CA ARG A 72 4.25 1.37 16.10
C ARG A 72 2.84 1.92 16.02
N PHE A 73 2.70 3.23 15.91
CA PHE A 73 1.40 3.87 15.70
C PHE A 73 0.85 3.49 14.32
N ASP A 74 1.66 3.64 13.26
CA ASP A 74 1.28 3.31 11.89
C ASP A 74 0.88 1.84 11.76
N ALA A 75 1.64 0.92 12.35
CA ALA A 75 1.31 -0.50 12.38
C ALA A 75 -0.08 -0.77 12.98
N ARG A 76 -0.39 -0.17 14.13
CA ARG A 76 -1.71 -0.30 14.79
C ARG A 76 -2.84 0.32 13.98
N GLN A 77 -2.60 1.45 13.30
CA GLN A 77 -3.62 2.06 12.45
C GLN A 77 -3.91 1.21 11.22
N ILE A 78 -2.88 0.65 10.58
CA ILE A 78 -3.03 -0.24 9.44
C ILE A 78 -3.75 -1.54 9.84
N GLU A 79 -3.38 -2.15 10.96
CA GLU A 79 -4.06 -3.34 11.50
C GLU A 79 -5.54 -3.05 11.75
N LYS A 80 -5.85 -2.01 12.51
CA LYS A 80 -7.24 -1.61 12.81
C LYS A 80 -8.05 -1.34 11.54
N THR A 81 -7.45 -0.67 10.57
CA THR A 81 -8.11 -0.38 9.28
C THR A 81 -8.37 -1.68 8.51
N SER A 82 -7.38 -2.57 8.45
CA SER A 82 -7.51 -3.88 7.81
C SER A 82 -8.62 -4.70 8.46
N ASP A 83 -8.68 -4.77 9.78
CA ASP A 83 -9.73 -5.50 10.51
C ASP A 83 -11.13 -4.96 10.19
N ALA A 84 -11.27 -3.63 10.13
CA ALA A 84 -12.53 -2.99 9.79
C ALA A 84 -12.95 -3.29 8.34
N LEU A 85 -12.01 -3.27 7.39
CA LEU A 85 -12.27 -3.62 5.99
C LEU A 85 -12.68 -5.09 5.86
N ILE A 86 -11.98 -5.99 6.53
CA ILE A 86 -12.30 -7.43 6.54
C ILE A 86 -13.68 -7.67 7.14
N ALA A 87 -13.99 -7.06 8.29
CA ALA A 87 -15.29 -7.20 8.94
C ALA A 87 -16.47 -6.70 8.08
N GLY A 88 -16.21 -5.73 7.19
CA GLY A 88 -17.19 -5.22 6.24
C GLY A 88 -17.26 -5.96 4.89
N ASP A 89 -16.52 -7.06 4.71
CA ASP A 89 -16.31 -7.72 3.40
C ASP A 89 -15.86 -6.74 2.30
N ILE A 90 -14.99 -5.80 2.67
CA ILE A 90 -14.44 -4.79 1.76
C ILE A 90 -13.09 -5.28 1.23
N LYS A 91 -12.98 -5.37 -0.09
CA LYS A 91 -11.78 -5.86 -0.78
C LYS A 91 -11.11 -4.74 -1.55
N LEU A 92 -9.81 -4.58 -1.36
CA LEU A 92 -8.98 -3.75 -2.22
C LEU A 92 -8.68 -4.53 -3.50
N LEU A 93 -9.11 -4.00 -4.63
CA LEU A 93 -8.81 -4.55 -5.95
C LEU A 93 -7.99 -3.54 -6.75
N GLN A 94 -7.09 -4.07 -7.58
CA GLN A 94 -6.15 -3.29 -8.37
C GLN A 94 -5.97 -3.94 -9.74
N GLY A 95 -5.74 -3.12 -10.77
CA GLY A 95 -5.50 -3.63 -12.11
C GLY A 95 -5.36 -2.57 -13.19
N HIS A 96 -5.01 -3.02 -14.38
CA HIS A 96 -4.89 -2.19 -15.57
C HIS A 96 -6.26 -1.94 -16.18
N TRP A 97 -6.59 -0.67 -16.39
CA TRP A 97 -7.82 -0.25 -17.02
C TRP A 97 -7.67 -0.17 -18.54
N GLN A 98 -8.65 -0.72 -19.25
CA GLN A 98 -8.75 -0.62 -20.70
C GLN A 98 -10.22 -0.67 -21.12
N TYR A 99 -10.76 0.46 -21.58
CA TYR A 99 -12.09 0.59 -22.20
C TYR A 99 -13.23 -0.13 -21.44
N GLY A 100 -13.41 0.16 -20.14
CA GLY A 100 -14.49 -0.45 -19.34
C GLY A 100 -14.14 -1.83 -18.77
N ARG A 101 -12.96 -2.36 -19.07
CA ARG A 101 -12.46 -3.62 -18.52
C ARG A 101 -11.25 -3.36 -17.64
N VAL A 102 -11.16 -4.15 -16.58
CA VAL A 102 -9.97 -4.22 -15.74
C VAL A 102 -9.31 -5.58 -15.92
N THR A 103 -8.02 -5.57 -16.24
CA THR A 103 -7.18 -6.75 -16.03
C THR A 103 -6.55 -6.61 -14.66
N THR A 104 -6.96 -7.44 -13.69
CA THR A 104 -6.41 -7.39 -12.34
C THR A 104 -4.91 -7.62 -12.36
N CYS A 105 -4.22 -7.22 -11.30
CA CYS A 105 -2.79 -7.45 -11.16
C CYS A 105 -2.43 -8.96 -11.21
N ALA A 106 -3.34 -9.85 -10.76
CA ALA A 106 -3.26 -11.30 -10.95
C ALA A 106 -3.63 -11.82 -12.36
N GLY A 107 -3.91 -10.93 -13.33
CA GLY A 107 -4.20 -11.29 -14.73
C GLY A 107 -5.65 -11.66 -15.05
N LYS A 108 -6.58 -11.56 -14.10
CA LYS A 108 -8.00 -11.87 -14.32
C LYS A 108 -8.70 -10.69 -14.98
N GLN A 109 -9.50 -10.94 -16.01
CA GLN A 109 -10.34 -9.90 -16.59
C GLN A 109 -11.66 -9.75 -15.83
N LEU A 110 -12.01 -8.51 -15.52
CA LEU A 110 -13.24 -8.12 -14.83
C LEU A 110 -13.91 -6.98 -15.59
N PHE A 111 -15.23 -7.02 -15.65
CA PHE A 111 -16.04 -5.85 -15.99
C PHE A 111 -16.41 -5.15 -14.69
N VAL A 112 -16.09 -3.87 -14.58
CA VAL A 112 -16.31 -3.10 -13.36
C VAL A 112 -17.10 -1.86 -13.71
N GLU A 113 -18.28 -1.75 -13.12
CA GLU A 113 -19.13 -0.56 -13.24
C GLU A 113 -18.92 0.31 -11.99
N PHE A 114 -18.35 1.49 -12.21
CA PHE A 114 -18.19 2.53 -11.20
C PHE A 114 -19.36 3.52 -11.25
N GLU A 115 -19.51 4.32 -10.21
CA GLU A 115 -20.45 5.44 -10.20
C GLU A 115 -20.15 6.46 -11.32
N PRO A 116 -21.14 7.21 -11.82
CA PRO A 116 -20.95 8.11 -12.97
C PRO A 116 -19.89 9.21 -12.80
N HIS A 117 -19.54 9.56 -11.56
CA HIS A 117 -18.48 10.54 -11.29
C HIS A 117 -17.09 9.93 -11.43
N ASP A 118 -16.90 8.70 -10.92
CA ASP A 118 -15.66 7.94 -11.03
C ASP A 118 -15.38 7.53 -12.47
N GLN A 119 -16.42 7.14 -13.23
CA GLN A 119 -16.29 6.83 -14.65
C GLN A 119 -15.76 8.05 -15.44
N ARG A 120 -16.35 9.23 -15.23
CA ARG A 120 -15.89 10.47 -15.86
C ARG A 120 -14.44 10.80 -15.50
N TRP A 121 -14.06 10.63 -14.23
CA TRP A 121 -12.68 10.83 -13.81
C TRP A 121 -11.70 9.89 -14.53
N ILE A 122 -12.04 8.61 -14.65
CA ILE A 122 -11.20 7.63 -15.39
C ILE A 122 -11.09 8.02 -16.87
N GLU A 123 -12.20 8.40 -17.50
CA GLU A 123 -12.24 8.83 -18.91
C GLU A 123 -11.41 10.11 -19.15
N GLU A 124 -11.54 11.11 -18.28
CA GLU A 124 -10.74 12.33 -18.33
C GLU A 124 -9.23 12.01 -18.21
N ARG A 125 -8.85 11.11 -17.30
CA ARG A 125 -7.45 10.67 -17.16
C ARG A 125 -6.97 9.89 -18.39
N GLN A 126 -7.83 9.06 -18.98
CA GLN A 126 -7.50 8.27 -20.17
C GLN A 126 -7.31 9.16 -21.40
N ASN A 127 -8.13 10.20 -21.55
CA ASN A 127 -8.05 11.12 -22.68
C ASN A 127 -6.85 12.06 -22.59
N ASN A 128 -6.42 12.41 -21.37
CA ASN A 128 -5.28 13.30 -21.14
C ASN A 128 -3.95 12.56 -21.00
N SER A 129 -3.94 11.22 -21.11
CA SER A 129 -2.75 10.40 -20.95
C SER A 129 -2.50 9.51 -22.16
N SER A 130 -1.24 9.44 -22.59
CA SER A 130 -0.80 8.58 -23.70
C SER A 130 -0.42 7.16 -23.26
N GLY A 131 -0.40 6.89 -21.95
CA GLY A 131 0.05 5.62 -21.38
C GLY A 131 -1.07 4.73 -20.83
N PRO A 132 -0.76 3.47 -20.47
CA PRO A 132 -1.71 2.61 -19.76
C PRO A 132 -2.12 3.26 -18.42
N LEU A 133 -3.36 3.03 -18.02
CA LEU A 133 -3.88 3.43 -16.72
C LEU A 133 -3.95 2.22 -15.80
N THR A 134 -3.52 2.39 -14.56
CA THR A 134 -3.73 1.46 -13.47
C THR A 134 -4.71 2.08 -12.49
N ILE A 135 -5.70 1.31 -12.05
CA ILE A 135 -6.72 1.73 -11.10
C ILE A 135 -6.74 0.85 -9.85
N ALA A 136 -7.08 1.47 -8.72
CA ALA A 136 -7.32 0.79 -7.45
C ALA A 136 -8.68 1.22 -6.88
N TRP A 137 -9.45 0.28 -6.36
CA TRP A 137 -10.76 0.56 -5.79
C TRP A 137 -11.09 -0.38 -4.63
N LEU A 138 -12.02 0.05 -3.78
CA LEU A 138 -12.67 -0.81 -2.79
C LEU A 138 -13.93 -1.41 -3.40
N ASP A 139 -14.09 -2.71 -3.27
CA ASP A 139 -15.29 -3.47 -3.63
C ASP A 139 -15.98 -3.97 -2.37
N SER A 140 -17.27 -3.69 -2.22
CA SER A 140 -18.06 -4.05 -1.04
C SER A 140 -19.51 -4.35 -1.42
N PRO A 141 -20.29 -5.00 -0.54
CA PRO A 141 -21.72 -5.19 -0.77
C PRO A 141 -22.52 -3.89 -0.96
N ALA A 142 -22.04 -2.77 -0.40
CA ALA A 142 -22.69 -1.46 -0.50
C ALA A 142 -22.37 -0.72 -1.81
N GLY A 143 -21.37 -1.18 -2.57
CA GLY A 143 -20.91 -0.53 -3.78
C GLY A 143 -19.40 -0.49 -3.91
N LYS A 144 -18.94 0.23 -4.92
CA LYS A 144 -17.53 0.36 -5.27
C LYS A 144 -17.07 1.80 -5.05
N GLN A 145 -15.85 1.96 -4.57
CA GLN A 145 -15.24 3.28 -4.38
C GLN A 145 -13.88 3.32 -5.07
N LEU A 146 -13.75 4.17 -6.09
CA LEU A 146 -12.47 4.42 -6.74
C LEU A 146 -11.51 5.13 -5.76
N LEU A 147 -10.29 4.59 -5.61
CA LEU A 147 -9.28 5.15 -4.72
C LEU A 147 -8.17 5.87 -5.49
N LEU A 148 -7.73 5.28 -6.61
CA LEU A 148 -6.59 5.79 -7.36
C LEU A 148 -6.72 5.50 -8.85
N VAL A 149 -6.33 6.49 -9.66
CA VAL A 149 -6.11 6.39 -11.11
C VAL A 149 -4.77 7.03 -11.44
N ALA A 150 -3.82 6.21 -11.89
CA ALA A 150 -2.46 6.64 -12.18
C ALA A 150 -1.91 5.96 -13.45
N ASN A 151 -0.91 6.59 -14.05
CA ASN A 151 -0.10 5.97 -15.10
C ASN A 151 0.99 5.05 -14.55
N ASP A 152 1.33 5.20 -13.26
CA ASP A 152 2.25 4.29 -12.59
C ASP A 152 1.62 2.90 -12.47
N ASP A 153 2.43 1.89 -12.78
CA ASP A 153 2.08 0.51 -12.52
C ASP A 153 2.36 0.16 -11.05
N PHE A 154 1.29 0.15 -10.25
CA PHE A 154 1.33 -0.30 -8.86
C PHE A 154 0.96 -1.77 -8.69
N CYS A 155 0.69 -2.53 -9.76
CA CYS A 155 0.53 -3.99 -9.66
C CYS A 155 1.82 -4.69 -9.22
N ARG A 156 2.98 -4.06 -9.47
CA ARG A 156 4.26 -4.53 -8.90
C ARG A 156 4.23 -4.67 -7.37
N TRP A 157 3.38 -3.88 -6.70
CA TRP A 157 3.23 -3.83 -5.25
C TRP A 157 2.08 -4.68 -4.71
N GLU A 158 1.31 -5.35 -5.56
CA GLU A 158 0.26 -6.25 -5.08
C GLU A 158 0.92 -7.34 -4.19
N PRO A 159 0.44 -7.51 -2.94
CA PRO A 159 0.95 -8.53 -2.06
C PRO A 159 0.55 -9.92 -2.60
N THR A 160 1.55 -10.76 -2.83
CA THR A 160 1.37 -12.18 -3.19
C THR A 160 1.94 -13.04 -2.07
N GLU A 161 1.52 -14.30 -1.96
CA GLU A 161 2.06 -15.23 -0.95
C GLU A 161 3.59 -15.31 -1.02
N ASP A 162 4.17 -15.31 -2.22
CA ASP A 162 5.63 -15.36 -2.43
C ASP A 162 6.38 -14.07 -2.03
N LYS A 163 5.68 -12.94 -1.88
CA LYS A 163 6.26 -11.62 -1.56
C LYS A 163 6.07 -11.23 -0.08
N LEU A 164 5.43 -12.09 0.71
CA LEU A 164 5.12 -11.86 2.13
C LEU A 164 6.16 -12.52 3.06
#